data_AF-A0A7L3GEG8-F1
#
_entry.id   AF-A0A7L3GEG8-F1
#
_cell.length_a   1.000
_cell.length_b   1.000
_cell.length_c   1.000
_cell.angle_alpha   90.00
_cell.angle_beta   90.00
_cell.angle_gamma   90.00
#
_symmetry.space_group_name_H-M   'P 1'
#
loop_
_entity.id
_entity.type
_entity.pdbx_description
1 polymer ?
#
loop_
_entity_poly.entity_id
_entity_poly.type
_entity_poly.pdbx_seq_one_letter_code
_entity_poly.pdbx_strand_id
1 'polypeptide(L)'
;SAIIEHTNRVIFLEDDDIAAVTDGKLSIHRLKRNFSAFMQKEIFEQPESVVNTMRGRVNFESSTVLLGGLKDHLKEIRRCRRLIIIGCGTSYHAAVAVCSALAEM
;
A
#
# COMPACT_ATOMS: atom_id res chain seq x y z
N SER A 1 -25.85 -8.22 16.96
CA SER A 1 -24.60 -8.79 16.41
C SER A 1 -24.97 -10.06 15.67
N ALA A 2 -24.61 -10.19 14.39
CA ALA A 2 -25.16 -11.21 13.48
C ALA A 2 -24.95 -12.69 13.90
N ILE A 3 -24.08 -12.95 14.88
CA ILE A 3 -23.67 -14.32 15.29
C ILE A 3 -24.33 -14.76 16.60
N ILE A 4 -24.64 -13.83 17.51
CA ILE A 4 -25.15 -14.13 18.87
C ILE A 4 -26.55 -14.77 18.84
N GLU A 5 -27.35 -14.49 17.82
CA GLU A 5 -28.69 -15.09 17.63
C GLU A 5 -28.63 -16.61 17.33
N HIS A 6 -27.48 -17.12 16.88
CA HIS A 6 -27.32 -18.49 16.41
C HIS A 6 -26.38 -19.31 17.29
N THR A 7 -25.39 -18.69 17.93
CA THR A 7 -24.45 -19.38 18.82
C THR A 7 -23.71 -18.42 19.75
N ASN A 8 -23.41 -18.89 20.97
CA ASN A 8 -22.50 -18.23 21.91
C ASN A 8 -21.06 -18.74 21.82
N ARG A 9 -20.77 -19.64 20.87
CA ARG A 9 -19.42 -20.17 20.64
C ARG A 9 -18.80 -19.47 19.44
N VAL A 10 -17.77 -18.68 19.70
CA VAL A 10 -17.02 -17.94 18.70
C VAL A 10 -15.54 -18.29 18.79
N ILE A 11 -14.86 -18.31 17.63
CA ILE A 11 -13.42 -18.41 17.54
C ILE A 11 -12.93 -17.08 16.98
N PHE A 12 -12.08 -16.39 17.73
CA PHE A 12 -11.42 -15.18 17.28
C PHE A 12 -10.14 -15.60 16.53
N LEU A 13 -10.04 -15.23 15.26
CA LEU A 13 -8.84 -15.45 14.46
C LEU A 13 -7.83 -14.34 14.78
N GLU A 14 -6.56 -14.72 14.87
CA GLU A 14 -5.45 -13.77 14.97
C GLU A 14 -4.90 -13.44 13.57
N ASP A 15 -4.02 -12.43 13.52
CA ASP A 15 -3.32 -12.11 12.29
C ASP A 15 -2.54 -13.33 11.79
N ASP A 16 -2.59 -13.55 10.47
CA ASP A 16 -1.96 -14.67 9.76
C ASP A 16 -2.55 -16.06 10.04
N ASP A 17 -3.71 -16.13 10.71
CA ASP A 17 -4.53 -17.35 10.76
C ASP A 17 -5.35 -17.50 9.46
N ILE A 18 -5.20 -18.65 8.81
CA ILE A 18 -6.04 -19.09 7.69
C ILE A 18 -7.03 -20.13 8.21
N ALA A 19 -8.31 -19.76 8.30
CA ALA A 19 -9.38 -20.69 8.61
C ALA A 19 -9.89 -21.38 7.34
N ALA A 20 -9.91 -22.71 7.34
CA ALA A 20 -10.50 -23.52 6.28
C ALA A 20 -11.55 -24.47 6.86
N VAL A 21 -12.69 -24.58 6.19
CA VAL A 21 -13.74 -25.56 6.54
C VAL A 21 -13.83 -26.59 5.43
N THR A 22 -13.46 -27.83 5.73
CA THR A 22 -13.51 -28.96 4.79
C THR A 22 -14.16 -30.15 5.48
N ASP A 23 -15.10 -30.83 4.81
CA ASP A 23 -15.84 -31.98 5.35
C ASP A 23 -16.46 -31.74 6.74
N GLY A 24 -16.98 -30.53 6.98
CA GLY A 24 -17.58 -30.13 8.25
C GLY A 24 -16.59 -29.92 9.41
N LYS A 25 -15.27 -29.95 9.13
CA LYS A 25 -14.22 -29.67 10.11
C LYS A 25 -13.59 -28.31 9.85
N LEU A 26 -13.43 -27.52 10.91
CA LEU A 26 -12.66 -26.28 10.89
C LEU A 26 -11.19 -26.61 11.16
N SER A 27 -10.29 -26.25 10.25
CA SER A 27 -8.84 -26.20 10.46
C SER A 27 -8.37 -24.76 10.44
N ILE A 28 -7.37 -24.45 11.29
CA ILE A 28 -6.74 -23.13 11.34
C ILE A 28 -5.24 -23.35 11.10
N HIS A 29 -4.72 -22.71 10.06
CA HIS A 29 -3.31 -22.76 9.69
C HIS A 29 -2.67 -21.41 9.97
N ARG A 30 -1.57 -21.39 10.73
CA ARG A 30 -0.83 -20.18 11.02
C ARG A 30 0.34 -20.01 10.05
N LEU A 31 0.36 -18.89 9.33
CA LEU A 31 1.50 -18.51 8.53
C LEU A 31 2.68 -18.15 9.44
N LYS A 32 3.83 -18.81 9.25
CA LYS A 32 5.07 -18.41 9.94
C LYS A 32 5.50 -17.04 9.42
N ARG A 33 5.66 -16.08 10.33
CA ARG A 33 6.17 -14.75 10.03
C ARG A 33 7.66 -14.67 10.32
N ASN A 34 8.40 -13.98 9.45
CA ASN A 34 9.81 -13.64 9.68
C ASN A 34 10.01 -12.38 10.54
N PHE A 35 8.92 -11.71 10.94
CA PHE A 35 8.94 -10.46 11.72
C PHE A 35 7.97 -10.55 12.89
N SER A 36 8.31 -9.91 14.01
CA SER A 36 7.51 -9.94 15.24
C SER A 36 6.31 -8.99 15.21
N ALA A 37 6.32 -8.01 14.31
CA ALA A 37 5.23 -7.04 14.13
C ALA A 37 5.11 -6.60 12.66
N PHE A 38 3.91 -6.19 12.25
CA PHE A 38 3.66 -5.65 10.90
C PHE A 38 4.49 -4.40 10.61
N MET A 39 4.58 -3.47 11.56
CA MET A 39 5.38 -2.26 11.38
C MET A 39 6.86 -2.61 11.11
N GLN A 40 7.40 -3.62 11.79
CA GLN A 40 8.76 -4.09 11.52
C GLN A 40 8.86 -4.67 10.12
N LYS A 41 7.94 -5.55 9.71
CA LYS A 41 7.88 -6.08 8.35
C LYS A 41 7.85 -4.96 7.30
N GLU A 42 6.94 -4.00 7.45
CA GLU A 42 6.77 -2.87 6.52
C GLU A 42 8.03 -2.00 6.42
N ILE A 43 8.70 -1.74 7.55
CA ILE A 43 9.98 -0.99 7.55
C ILE A 43 11.06 -1.77 6.79
N PHE A 44 11.17 -3.08 6.99
CA PHE A 44 12.17 -3.91 6.32
C PHE A 44 11.85 -4.16 4.83
N GLU A 45 10.58 -4.10 4.44
CA GLU A 45 10.12 -4.27 3.05
C GLU A 45 10.20 -2.97 2.22
N GLN A 46 10.63 -1.84 2.81
CA GLN A 46 10.75 -0.57 2.09
C GLN A 46 11.64 -0.63 0.83
N PRO A 47 12.82 -1.30 0.82
CA PRO A 47 13.65 -1.38 -0.38
C PRO A 47 12.91 -2.00 -1.57
N GLU A 48 12.17 -3.09 -1.32
CA GLU A 48 11.37 -3.74 -2.35
C GLU A 48 10.17 -2.87 -2.77
N SER A 49 9.50 -2.24 -1.80
CA SER A 49 8.36 -1.35 -2.04
C SER A 49 8.72 -0.15 -2.92
N VAL A 50 9.92 0.42 -2.73
CA VAL A 50 10.46 1.50 -3.57
C VAL A 50 10.71 1.01 -4.99
N VAL A 51 11.33 -0.16 -5.17
CA VAL A 51 11.56 -0.77 -6.49
C VAL A 51 10.23 -1.07 -7.19
N ASN A 52 9.25 -1.62 -6.47
CA ASN A 52 7.92 -1.91 -6.99
C ASN A 52 7.17 -0.63 -7.41
N THR A 53 7.37 0.47 -6.68
CA THR A 53 6.82 1.78 -7.04
C THR A 53 7.40 2.29 -8.37
N MET A 54 8.68 2.06 -8.63
CA MET A 54 9.35 2.49 -9.88
C MET A 54 9.16 1.52 -11.05
N ARG A 55 8.84 0.25 -10.77
CA ARG A 55 8.73 -0.82 -11.78
C ARG A 55 7.74 -0.44 -12.89
N GLY A 56 8.21 -0.51 -14.14
CA GLY A 56 7.43 -0.16 -15.33
C GLY A 56 7.17 1.34 -15.52
N ARG A 57 7.68 2.20 -14.61
CA ARG A 57 7.52 3.66 -14.64
C ARG A 57 8.83 4.38 -14.90
N VAL A 58 9.94 3.86 -14.41
CA VAL A 58 11.30 4.42 -14.60
C VAL A 58 12.11 3.46 -15.45
N ASN A 59 12.67 3.96 -16.55
CA ASN A 59 13.69 3.25 -17.33
C ASN A 59 15.04 3.89 -17.05
N PHE A 60 15.93 3.14 -16.39
CA PHE A 60 17.26 3.62 -16.02
C PHE A 60 18.24 3.64 -17.19
N GLU A 61 18.08 2.78 -18.20
CA GLU A 61 18.95 2.77 -19.38
C GLU A 61 18.72 4.01 -20.25
N SER A 62 17.46 4.38 -20.48
CA SER A 62 17.09 5.57 -21.25
C SER A 62 16.90 6.82 -20.40
N SER A 63 16.99 6.71 -19.07
CA SER A 63 16.71 7.80 -18.12
C SER A 63 15.34 8.48 -18.35
N THR A 64 14.32 7.69 -18.69
CA THR A 64 12.95 8.19 -18.95
C THR A 64 11.96 7.75 -17.87
N VAL A 65 11.00 8.63 -17.56
CA VAL A 65 9.89 8.34 -16.64
C VAL A 65 8.56 8.43 -17.38
N LEU A 66 7.73 7.38 -17.27
CA LEU A 66 6.38 7.34 -17.81
C LEU A 66 5.39 6.83 -16.76
N LEU A 67 4.52 7.73 -16.30
CA LEU A 67 3.39 7.38 -15.44
C LEU A 67 2.18 7.09 -16.33
N GLY A 68 1.94 5.80 -16.63
CA GLY A 68 0.90 5.37 -17.59
C GLY A 68 -0.48 5.97 -17.32
N GLY A 69 -0.90 6.04 -16.05
CA GLY A 69 -2.20 6.63 -15.67
C GLY A 69 -2.31 8.15 -15.86
N LEU A 70 -1.21 8.85 -16.14
CA LEU A 70 -1.21 10.30 -16.39
C LEU A 70 -0.95 10.66 -17.86
N LYS A 71 -0.60 9.68 -18.70
CA LYS A 71 -0.07 9.88 -20.06
C LYS A 71 -0.95 10.83 -20.89
N ASP A 72 -2.26 10.61 -20.89
CA ASP A 72 -3.20 11.36 -21.71
C ASP A 72 -3.48 12.78 -21.15
N HIS A 73 -3.23 12.99 -19.85
CA HIS A 73 -3.45 14.26 -19.15
C HIS A 73 -2.18 15.10 -18.97
N LEU A 74 -0.98 14.58 -19.28
CA LEU A 74 0.29 15.29 -19.08
C LEU A 74 0.33 16.67 -19.75
N LYS A 75 -0.30 16.80 -20.93
CA LYS A 75 -0.38 18.08 -21.66
C LYS A 75 -1.22 19.12 -20.91
N GLU A 76 -2.29 18.70 -20.26
CA GLU A 76 -3.19 19.56 -19.50
C GLU A 76 -2.56 19.94 -18.16
N ILE A 77 -2.00 18.95 -17.44
CA ILE A 77 -1.32 19.15 -16.15
C ILE A 77 -0.18 20.17 -16.30
N ARG A 78 0.63 20.09 -17.37
CA ARG A 78 1.71 21.06 -17.64
C ARG A 78 1.25 22.49 -17.90
N ARG A 79 -0.03 22.69 -18.25
CA ARG A 79 -0.61 24.03 -18.47
C ARG A 79 -1.23 24.61 -17.19
N CYS A 80 -1.41 23.80 -16.14
CA CYS A 80 -1.91 24.27 -14.87
C CYS A 80 -0.89 25.23 -14.23
N ARG A 81 -1.40 26.30 -13.61
CA ARG A 81 -0.55 27.34 -12.98
C ARG A 81 -0.34 27.12 -11.49
N ARG A 82 -0.99 26.10 -10.91
CA ARG A 82 -0.96 25.80 -9.49
C ARG A 82 -1.24 24.34 -9.25
N LEU A 83 -0.40 23.70 -8.44
CA LEU A 83 -0.65 22.38 -7.89
C LEU A 83 -1.18 22.53 -6.46
N ILE A 84 -2.22 21.78 -6.11
CA ILE A 84 -2.77 21.71 -4.76
C ILE A 84 -2.64 20.27 -4.31
N ILE A 85 -1.89 20.03 -3.23
CA ILE A 85 -1.67 18.69 -2.67
C ILE A 85 -2.45 18.60 -1.37
N ILE A 86 -3.34 17.62 -1.26
CA ILE A 86 -4.26 17.43 -0.11
C ILE A 86 -4.01 16.05 0.48
N GLY A 87 -3.81 15.99 1.80
CA GLY A 87 -3.64 14.76 2.56
C GLY A 87 -3.72 15.04 4.06
N CYS A 88 -3.85 13.99 4.88
CA CYS A 88 -3.85 14.09 6.34
C CYS A 88 -2.74 13.22 6.95
N GLY A 89 -2.32 13.53 8.17
CA GLY A 89 -1.32 12.75 8.91
C GLY A 89 -0.03 12.52 8.12
N THR A 90 0.43 11.28 8.03
CA THR A 90 1.65 10.88 7.32
C THR A 90 1.59 11.19 5.81
N SER A 91 0.42 11.18 5.19
CA SER A 91 0.26 11.57 3.77
C SER A 91 0.49 13.07 3.56
N TYR A 92 0.12 13.92 4.53
CA TYR A 92 0.49 15.34 4.49
C TYR A 92 2.00 15.52 4.59
N HIS A 93 2.68 14.75 5.45
CA HIS A 93 4.13 14.81 5.56
C HIS A 93 4.86 14.39 4.28
N ALA A 94 4.34 13.39 3.56
CA ALA A 94 4.86 13.02 2.24
C ALA A 94 4.75 14.18 1.23
N ALA A 95 3.62 14.91 1.24
CA ALA A 95 3.44 16.09 0.39
C ALA A 95 4.45 17.20 0.74
N VAL A 96 4.66 17.47 2.03
CA VAL A 96 5.66 18.46 2.49
C VAL A 96 7.07 18.06 2.05
N ALA A 97 7.44 16.78 2.18
CA ALA A 97 8.77 16.28 1.81
C ALA A 97 9.11 16.47 0.33
N VAL A 98 8.11 16.44 -0.55
CA VAL A 98 8.28 16.56 -2.01
C VAL A 98 7.99 17.98 -2.52
N CYS A 99 7.46 18.86 -1.67
CA CYS A 99 7.01 20.19 -2.04
C CYS A 99 8.13 21.04 -2.68
N SER A 100 9.36 20.99 -2.14
CA SER A 100 10.49 21.73 -2.70
C SER A 100 10.85 21.26 -4.11
N ALA A 101 10.95 19.94 -4.32
CA ALA A 101 11.26 19.37 -5.62
C ALA A 101 10.20 19.70 -6.69
N LEU A 102 8.92 19.76 -6.31
CA LEU A 102 7.83 20.14 -7.22
C LEU A 102 7.82 21.65 -7.51
N ALA A 103 8.33 22.48 -6.61
CA ALA A 103 8.42 23.93 -6.83
C ALA A 103 9.58 24.32 -7.77
N GLU A 104 10.56 23.43 -7.95
CA GLU A 104 11.68 23.60 -8.88
C GLU A 104 11.34 23.19 -10.34
N MET A 105 10.16 22.58 -10.55
CA MET A 105 9.67 22.16 -11.88
C MET A 105 8.96 23.27 -12.64
#